data_AF-A0A7W1Z5M8-F1
#
_entry.id   AF-A0A7W1Z5M8-F1
#
_cell.length_a   1.000
_cell.length_b   1.000
_cell.length_c   1.000
_cell.angle_alpha   90.00
_cell.angle_beta   90.00
_cell.angle_gamma   90.00
#
_symmetry.space_group_name_H-M   'P 1'
#
loop_
_entity.id
_entity.type
_entity.pdbx_description
1 polymer ?
#
loop_
_entity_poly.entity_id
_entity_poly.type
_entity_poly.pdbx_seq_one_letter_code
_entity_poly.pdbx_strand_id
1 'polypeptide(L)'
;MLFEDLMRWLPWYSTLLSFKQHKRAGTLCEDGCYMNYPVHDSATNRSQTQVSAASPALRDVQPILERRPDSIWARVEQARDGICDALRQACEREGFDALVIKSFPFVQPAEVKLECWIPKDPELGRAVTERGSVVVTIEAKEFHRYQLEYSVELYDRGWSKSYLRLRGFGPTHVDQLVRFLLIRGPKPKLADLQLRTRPLEIWKPANKVNVLSTDWLKLTPIVLIVWGIVFISLSLAGMFALGSLLLVGAGVAFYLLRQRRTVVLSSGKPVAEPRKLSVVDSWQAVVSGLGADSELLRARFLAVLRDPPMAGLQSRIEAIWYWGLDSKVEREQIVLTFRRAILFCHIYEYGQELYVGWDAHLNHGQWVEKTVATGIHKASGELTLVNTVGSGWQQLSEYDVTDVNCLIEWTHAKLVQLVQRLMEERKIDQEIDFKILRGEREDLTKPQSTGEGVRQAARRVTRKLVRTG
;
A
#
# COMPACT_ATOMS: atom_id res chain seq x y z
N MET A 1 -24.10 26.27 21.32
CA MET A 1 -24.95 26.13 22.53
C MET A 1 -26.45 26.12 22.24
N LEU A 2 -26.96 26.62 21.11
CA LEU A 2 -28.41 26.72 20.86
C LEU A 2 -29.12 25.47 20.29
N PHE A 3 -28.42 24.39 19.94
CA PHE A 3 -29.03 23.21 19.29
C PHE A 3 -29.27 22.03 20.26
N GLU A 4 -28.46 21.90 21.31
CA GLU A 4 -28.65 20.82 22.31
C GLU A 4 -29.81 21.10 23.27
N ASP A 5 -30.09 22.38 23.59
CA ASP A 5 -31.22 22.73 24.46
C ASP A 5 -32.58 22.62 23.74
N LEU A 6 -32.62 22.76 22.41
CA LEU A 6 -33.85 22.60 21.63
C LEU A 6 -34.31 21.13 21.55
N MET A 7 -33.38 20.17 21.65
CA MET A 7 -33.67 18.73 21.57
C MET A 7 -34.23 18.15 22.88
N ARG A 8 -34.08 18.85 24.02
CA ARG A 8 -34.53 18.38 25.34
C ARG A 8 -36.05 18.47 25.57
N TRP A 9 -36.78 19.22 24.75
CA TRP A 9 -38.23 19.43 24.90
C TRP A 9 -39.10 18.49 24.05
N LEU A 10 -38.49 17.58 23.30
CA LEU A 10 -39.21 16.62 22.46
C LEU A 10 -39.62 15.37 23.27
N PRO A 11 -40.92 14.99 23.32
CA PRO A 11 -41.44 13.90 24.16
C PRO A 11 -40.83 12.50 23.92
N TRP A 12 -40.09 12.32 22.83
CA TRP A 12 -39.49 11.07 22.35
C TRP A 12 -38.00 10.94 22.71
N TYR A 13 -37.38 12.00 23.25
CA TYR A 13 -35.96 11.99 23.62
C TYR A 13 -35.68 11.10 24.85
N SER A 14 -36.65 10.96 25.77
CA SER A 14 -36.56 10.06 26.93
C SER A 14 -36.61 8.58 26.54
N THR A 15 -37.34 8.23 25.48
CA THR A 15 -37.47 6.85 24.99
C THR A 15 -36.19 6.35 24.31
N LEU A 16 -35.42 7.24 23.69
CA LEU A 16 -34.13 6.94 23.05
C LEU A 16 -32.98 6.71 24.06
N LEU A 17 -33.05 7.30 25.25
CA LEU A 17 -32.06 7.08 26.31
C LEU A 17 -32.26 5.74 27.05
N SER A 18 -33.52 5.30 27.22
CA SER A 18 -33.84 4.00 27.85
C SER A 18 -33.38 2.80 26.99
N PHE A 19 -33.44 2.91 25.65
CA PHE A 19 -33.00 1.85 24.75
C PHE A 19 -31.48 1.60 24.73
N LYS A 20 -30.68 2.54 25.27
CA LYS A 20 -29.21 2.42 25.31
C LYS A 20 -28.67 1.71 26.56
N GLN A 21 -29.49 1.51 27.59
CA GLN A 21 -29.05 0.88 28.85
C GLN A 21 -29.29 -0.64 28.94
N HIS A 22 -30.06 -1.25 28.05
CA HIS A 22 -30.39 -2.68 28.13
C HIS A 22 -29.48 -3.66 27.36
N LYS A 23 -28.27 -3.25 26.94
CA LYS A 23 -27.37 -4.09 26.14
C LYS A 23 -26.03 -4.46 26.79
N ARG A 24 -25.92 -4.39 28.12
CA ARG A 24 -24.75 -4.87 28.87
C ARG A 24 -25.17 -5.59 30.15
N ALA A 25 -25.60 -6.83 30.01
CA ALA A 25 -25.57 -7.84 31.06
C ALA A 25 -25.55 -9.21 30.36
N GLY A 26 -24.34 -9.74 30.15
CA GLY A 26 -24.10 -11.06 29.58
C GLY A 26 -23.02 -11.71 30.43
N THR A 27 -23.48 -12.65 31.25
CA THR A 27 -22.84 -13.29 32.39
C THR A 27 -21.74 -14.25 31.99
N LEU A 28 -20.67 -14.28 32.79
CA LEU A 28 -19.61 -15.29 32.79
C LEU A 28 -20.19 -16.66 33.18
N CYS A 29 -19.88 -17.69 32.40
CA CYS A 29 -19.85 -19.07 32.84
C CYS A 29 -18.46 -19.63 32.51
N GLU A 30 -17.66 -19.82 33.56
CA GLU A 30 -16.59 -20.80 33.60
C GLU A 30 -17.22 -22.19 33.64
N ASP A 31 -16.69 -23.13 32.87
CA ASP A 31 -16.44 -24.51 33.31
C ASP A 31 -15.69 -25.28 32.22
N GLY A 32 -14.65 -25.99 32.65
CA GLY A 32 -13.67 -26.62 31.77
C GLY A 32 -14.08 -27.97 31.20
N CYS A 33 -13.25 -28.48 30.30
CA CYS A 33 -13.04 -29.92 30.11
C CYS A 33 -11.76 -30.16 29.31
N TYR A 34 -10.79 -30.77 29.98
CA TYR A 34 -9.64 -31.44 29.36
C TYR A 34 -10.14 -32.62 28.51
N MET A 35 -9.65 -32.73 27.28
CA MET A 35 -9.77 -33.95 26.47
C MET A 35 -8.40 -34.27 25.86
N ASN A 36 -7.76 -35.28 26.45
CA ASN A 36 -6.68 -36.06 25.88
C ASN A 36 -7.16 -36.71 24.57
N TYR A 37 -6.33 -36.69 23.52
CA TYR A 37 -6.43 -37.67 22.45
C TYR A 37 -5.14 -38.47 22.33
N PRO A 38 -5.24 -39.81 22.20
CA PRO A 38 -4.10 -40.71 22.17
C PRO A 38 -3.42 -40.73 20.80
N VAL A 39 -2.13 -41.01 20.87
CA VAL A 39 -1.26 -41.47 19.79
C VAL A 39 -1.81 -42.79 19.24
N HIS A 40 -1.93 -42.91 17.91
CA HIS A 40 -2.02 -44.21 17.25
C HIS A 40 -1.22 -44.27 15.95
N ASP A 41 -0.55 -45.41 15.84
CA ASP A 41 0.42 -45.85 14.85
C ASP A 41 -0.08 -45.96 13.41
N SER A 42 0.86 -45.70 12.50
CA SER A 42 1.30 -46.56 11.39
C SER A 42 0.45 -47.79 11.06
N ALA A 43 -0.14 -47.83 9.85
CA ALA A 43 0.21 -48.77 8.78
C ALA A 43 -0.87 -48.92 7.69
N THR A 44 -0.38 -49.28 6.49
CA THR A 44 -1.04 -49.90 5.33
C THR A 44 -1.64 -49.02 4.23
N ASN A 45 -0.78 -48.83 3.21
CA ASN A 45 -1.11 -48.64 1.80
C ASN A 45 -2.25 -49.56 1.32
N ARG A 46 -3.36 -48.96 0.90
CA ARG A 46 -4.28 -49.56 -0.08
C ARG A 46 -4.67 -48.48 -1.08
N SER A 47 -4.10 -48.57 -2.27
CA SER A 47 -4.48 -47.77 -3.43
C SER A 47 -5.88 -48.19 -3.91
N GLN A 48 -6.91 -47.66 -3.26
CA GLN A 48 -8.25 -47.60 -3.84
C GLN A 48 -8.29 -46.36 -4.72
N THR A 49 -8.38 -46.57 -6.04
CA THR A 49 -8.83 -45.56 -7.00
C THR A 49 -10.31 -45.31 -6.73
N GLN A 50 -10.59 -44.56 -5.66
CA GLN A 50 -11.90 -44.03 -5.37
C GLN A 50 -12.11 -42.88 -6.35
N VAL A 51 -13.00 -43.09 -7.32
CA VAL A 51 -13.57 -42.01 -8.13
C VAL A 51 -14.37 -41.15 -7.15
N SER A 52 -13.68 -40.18 -6.54
CA SER A 52 -14.24 -39.23 -5.60
C SER A 52 -15.23 -38.37 -6.37
N ALA A 53 -16.52 -38.68 -6.21
CA ALA A 53 -17.59 -37.79 -6.64
C ALA A 53 -17.29 -36.44 -5.98
N ALA A 54 -16.94 -35.44 -6.78
CA ALA A 54 -16.54 -34.14 -6.29
C ALA A 54 -17.69 -33.58 -5.45
N SER A 55 -17.56 -33.65 -4.11
CA SER A 55 -18.41 -32.91 -3.20
C SER A 55 -18.46 -31.48 -3.71
N PRO A 56 -19.65 -30.88 -3.87
CA PRO A 56 -19.75 -29.52 -4.37
C PRO A 56 -18.84 -28.66 -3.50
N ALA A 57 -17.83 -28.06 -4.12
CA ALA A 57 -16.83 -27.28 -3.42
C ALA A 57 -17.56 -26.24 -2.57
N LEU A 58 -17.32 -26.26 -1.26
CA LEU A 58 -17.96 -25.33 -0.34
C LEU A 58 -17.70 -23.90 -0.84
N ARG A 59 -18.76 -23.11 -0.97
CA ARG A 59 -18.63 -21.71 -1.39
C ARG A 59 -17.94 -20.94 -0.26
N ASP A 60 -16.78 -20.38 -0.55
CA ASP A 60 -16.10 -19.50 0.39
C ASP A 60 -16.92 -18.22 0.58
N VAL A 61 -17.31 -17.98 1.84
CA VAL A 61 -18.07 -16.81 2.29
C VAL A 61 -17.34 -16.09 3.43
N GLN A 62 -16.06 -16.40 3.63
CA GLN A 62 -15.24 -15.72 4.63
C GLN A 62 -15.06 -14.24 4.28
N PRO A 63 -14.93 -13.34 5.28
CA PRO A 63 -14.72 -11.91 5.07
C PRO A 63 -13.27 -11.61 4.65
N ILE A 64 -12.79 -12.29 3.61
CA ILE A 64 -11.41 -12.20 3.12
C ILE A 64 -11.46 -11.57 1.74
N LEU A 65 -10.65 -10.52 1.55
CA LEU A 65 -10.43 -9.96 0.23
C LEU A 65 -9.65 -10.95 -0.63
N GLU A 66 -10.23 -11.29 -1.77
CA GLU A 66 -9.59 -12.11 -2.80
C GLU A 66 -8.27 -11.46 -3.24
N ARG A 67 -7.19 -12.26 -3.27
CA ARG A 67 -5.90 -11.80 -3.79
C ARG A 67 -5.93 -11.89 -5.32
N ARG A 68 -5.64 -10.78 -6.00
CA ARG A 68 -5.65 -10.70 -7.46
C ARG A 68 -4.28 -10.32 -8.03
N PRO A 69 -3.69 -11.14 -8.93
CA PRO A 69 -2.41 -10.83 -9.56
C PRO A 69 -2.52 -9.64 -10.53
N ASP A 70 -3.69 -9.43 -11.12
CA ASP A 70 -4.01 -8.36 -12.08
C ASP A 70 -4.59 -7.11 -11.41
N SER A 71 -4.40 -6.96 -10.09
CA SER A 71 -4.88 -5.79 -9.33
C SER A 71 -4.37 -4.46 -9.92
N ILE A 72 -5.07 -3.35 -9.62
CA ILE A 72 -4.63 -2.00 -10.02
C ILE A 72 -3.18 -1.69 -9.56
N TRP A 73 -2.75 -2.28 -8.44
CA TRP A 73 -1.41 -2.09 -7.91
C TRP A 73 -0.32 -2.76 -8.74
N ALA A 74 -0.60 -3.93 -9.33
CA ALA A 74 0.33 -4.53 -10.29
C ALA A 74 0.56 -3.60 -11.50
N ARG A 75 -0.49 -2.90 -11.93
CA ARG A 75 -0.40 -1.89 -13.00
C ARG A 75 0.31 -0.61 -12.56
N VAL A 76 0.16 -0.20 -11.30
CA VAL A 76 0.96 0.89 -10.70
C VAL A 76 2.45 0.54 -10.74
N GLU A 77 2.82 -0.68 -10.33
CA GLU A 77 4.21 -1.14 -10.34
C GLU A 77 4.76 -1.22 -11.76
N GLN A 78 4.01 -1.78 -12.70
CA GLN A 78 4.38 -1.78 -14.11
C GLN A 78 4.59 -0.37 -14.66
N ALA A 79 3.71 0.58 -14.30
CA ALA A 79 3.86 1.98 -14.70
C ALA A 79 5.10 2.64 -14.06
N ARG A 80 5.38 2.37 -12.78
CA ARG A 80 6.59 2.84 -12.08
C ARG A 80 7.84 2.34 -12.79
N ASP A 81 7.89 1.04 -13.07
CA ASP A 81 9.04 0.41 -13.71
C ASP A 81 9.25 0.96 -15.12
N GLY A 82 8.18 1.06 -15.91
CA GLY A 82 8.25 1.66 -17.25
C GLY A 82 8.67 3.14 -17.26
N ILE A 83 8.29 3.94 -16.25
CA ILE A 83 8.75 5.33 -16.12
C ILE A 83 10.23 5.38 -15.73
N CYS A 84 10.68 4.51 -14.84
CA CYS A 84 12.08 4.41 -14.44
C CYS A 84 12.97 4.06 -15.65
N ASP A 85 12.57 3.07 -16.44
CA ASP A 85 13.32 2.65 -17.62
C ASP A 85 13.30 3.73 -18.71
N ALA A 86 12.16 4.40 -18.92
CA ALA A 86 12.06 5.52 -19.85
C ALA A 86 12.95 6.71 -19.45
N LEU A 87 13.05 7.01 -18.15
CA LEU A 87 13.93 8.09 -17.65
C LEU A 87 15.39 7.75 -17.91
N ARG A 88 15.82 6.52 -17.61
CA ARG A 88 17.19 6.06 -17.88
C ARG A 88 17.53 6.15 -19.37
N GLN A 89 16.70 5.58 -20.23
CA GLN A 89 16.90 5.63 -21.70
C GLN A 89 16.88 7.06 -22.25
N ALA A 90 16.06 7.95 -21.69
CA ALA A 90 16.05 9.35 -22.09
C ALA A 90 17.33 10.08 -21.66
N CYS A 91 17.85 9.83 -20.46
CA CYS A 91 19.12 10.39 -20.00
C CYS A 91 20.30 9.90 -20.87
N GLU A 92 20.36 8.59 -21.14
CA GLU A 92 21.39 7.98 -21.99
C GLU A 92 21.39 8.56 -23.41
N ARG A 93 20.20 8.74 -24.02
CA ARG A 93 20.07 9.35 -25.36
C ARG A 93 20.57 10.79 -25.43
N GLU A 94 20.43 11.54 -24.35
CA GLU A 94 20.95 12.91 -24.25
C GLU A 94 22.43 12.95 -23.82
N GLY A 95 23.06 11.78 -23.61
CA GLY A 95 24.48 11.66 -23.27
C GLY A 95 24.80 11.92 -21.81
N PHE A 96 23.84 11.73 -20.90
CA PHE A 96 24.02 11.96 -19.46
C PHE A 96 23.81 10.68 -18.66
N ASP A 97 24.70 10.45 -17.71
CA ASP A 97 24.51 9.47 -16.64
C ASP A 97 23.87 10.17 -15.43
N ALA A 98 22.55 10.04 -15.32
CA ALA A 98 21.77 10.67 -14.26
C ALA A 98 21.23 9.64 -13.27
N LEU A 99 21.04 10.08 -12.02
CA LEU A 99 20.55 9.21 -10.96
C LEU A 99 19.05 8.97 -11.13
N VAL A 100 18.68 7.77 -11.58
CA VAL A 100 17.28 7.34 -11.62
C VAL A 100 17.02 6.27 -10.56
N ILE A 101 16.06 6.54 -9.69
CA ILE A 101 15.67 5.72 -8.55
C ILE A 101 14.17 5.42 -8.64
N LYS A 102 13.75 4.25 -8.15
CA LYS A 102 12.34 3.92 -7.97
C LYS A 102 12.10 3.34 -6.59
N SER A 103 10.87 3.47 -6.08
CA SER A 103 10.47 2.83 -4.83
C SER A 103 10.38 1.30 -4.99
N PHE A 104 10.57 0.58 -3.88
CA PHE A 104 10.48 -0.88 -3.86
C PHE A 104 9.05 -1.39 -4.16
N PRO A 105 8.88 -2.64 -4.62
CA PRO A 105 7.57 -3.27 -4.75
C PRO A 105 6.75 -3.17 -3.46
N PHE A 106 5.46 -2.92 -3.59
CA PHE A 106 4.49 -2.77 -2.49
C PHE A 106 4.78 -1.64 -1.49
N VAL A 107 5.72 -0.72 -1.78
CA VAL A 107 5.91 0.52 -1.00
C VAL A 107 4.95 1.60 -1.53
N GLN A 108 4.32 2.33 -0.61
CA GLN A 108 3.38 3.40 -0.95
C GLN A 108 3.85 4.78 -0.48
N PRO A 109 3.71 5.82 -1.32
CA PRO A 109 3.26 5.75 -2.72
C PRO A 109 4.30 5.10 -3.65
N ALA A 110 3.87 4.65 -4.83
CA ALA A 110 4.83 4.24 -5.86
C ALA A 110 5.46 5.50 -6.45
N GLU A 111 6.78 5.57 -6.51
CA GLU A 111 7.49 6.75 -6.96
C GLU A 111 8.72 6.41 -7.80
N VAL A 112 9.06 7.32 -8.70
CA VAL A 112 10.29 7.33 -9.48
C VAL A 112 10.92 8.71 -9.35
N LYS A 113 12.21 8.75 -9.03
CA LYS A 113 12.98 9.97 -8.82
C LYS A 113 14.13 10.02 -9.81
N LEU A 114 14.28 11.15 -10.48
CA LEU A 114 15.46 11.53 -11.26
C LEU A 114 16.18 12.65 -10.51
N GLU A 115 17.48 12.52 -10.31
CA GLU A 115 18.35 13.60 -9.87
C GLU A 115 19.53 13.77 -10.82
N CYS A 116 19.88 15.01 -11.12
CA CYS A 116 20.99 15.31 -12.04
C CYS A 116 21.77 16.54 -11.55
N TRP A 117 23.10 16.44 -11.57
CA TRP A 117 24.02 17.51 -11.20
C TRP A 117 24.88 17.84 -12.41
N ILE A 118 24.55 18.94 -13.09
CA ILE A 118 25.13 19.31 -14.38
C ILE A 118 26.29 20.27 -14.13
N PRO A 119 27.53 19.94 -14.54
CA PRO A 119 28.66 20.88 -14.49
C PRO A 119 28.33 22.17 -15.25
N LYS A 120 28.46 23.32 -14.59
CA LYS A 120 28.19 24.62 -15.24
C LYS A 120 29.33 25.02 -16.18
N ASP A 121 30.55 24.67 -15.80
CA ASP A 121 31.78 25.00 -16.50
C ASP A 121 32.57 23.69 -16.71
N PRO A 122 32.88 23.31 -17.97
CA PRO A 122 33.71 22.16 -18.25
C PRO A 122 35.07 22.19 -17.56
N GLU A 123 35.66 23.37 -17.35
CA GLU A 123 36.97 23.55 -16.72
C GLU A 123 36.92 23.31 -15.20
N LEU A 124 35.84 23.77 -14.54
CA LEU A 124 35.64 23.57 -13.09
C LEU A 124 35.04 22.20 -12.77
N GLY A 125 34.55 21.46 -13.78
CA GLY A 125 33.98 20.14 -13.63
C GLY A 125 32.89 20.08 -12.56
N ARG A 126 33.02 19.15 -11.61
CA ARG A 126 32.04 18.94 -10.53
C ARG A 126 32.10 19.95 -9.38
N ALA A 127 33.06 20.89 -9.38
CA ALA A 127 33.17 21.90 -8.33
C ALA A 127 31.99 22.88 -8.35
N VAL A 128 31.40 23.13 -9.53
CA VAL A 128 30.24 24.01 -9.70
C VAL A 128 29.18 23.29 -10.52
N THR A 129 28.11 22.85 -9.85
CA THR A 129 27.02 22.09 -10.47
C THR A 129 25.68 22.80 -10.37
N GLU A 130 24.90 22.71 -11.44
CA GLU A 130 23.49 23.05 -11.46
C GLU A 130 22.68 21.80 -11.11
N ARG A 131 21.84 21.89 -10.07
CA ARG A 131 21.07 20.75 -9.59
C ARG A 131 19.65 20.79 -10.13
N GLY A 132 19.21 19.64 -10.64
CA GLY A 132 17.84 19.39 -11.06
C GLY A 132 17.32 18.08 -10.47
N SER A 133 16.03 18.01 -10.19
CA SER A 133 15.38 16.76 -9.81
C SER A 133 13.93 16.71 -10.26
N VAL A 134 13.45 15.50 -10.48
CA VAL A 134 12.04 15.21 -10.76
C VAL A 134 11.61 14.05 -9.87
N VAL A 135 10.46 14.18 -9.22
CA VAL A 135 9.79 13.09 -8.53
C VAL A 135 8.45 12.85 -9.21
N VAL A 136 8.24 11.62 -9.68
CA VAL A 136 6.99 11.16 -10.27
C VAL A 136 6.33 10.20 -9.30
N THR A 137 5.20 10.61 -8.72
CA THR A 137 4.39 9.79 -7.82
C THR A 137 3.19 9.22 -8.57
N ILE A 138 2.89 7.94 -8.36
CA ILE A 138 1.78 7.22 -9.01
C ILE A 138 0.77 6.79 -7.96
N GLU A 139 -0.47 7.21 -8.13
CA GLU A 139 -1.59 6.85 -7.27
C GLU A 139 -2.62 5.98 -8.00
N ALA A 140 -3.02 4.87 -7.38
CA ALA A 140 -4.16 4.08 -7.84
C ALA A 140 -5.48 4.80 -7.52
N LYS A 141 -6.32 5.01 -8.55
CA LYS A 141 -7.70 5.50 -8.45
C LYS A 141 -8.64 4.48 -9.06
N GLU A 142 -8.80 3.36 -8.37
CA GLU A 142 -9.63 2.27 -8.87
C GLU A 142 -11.08 2.70 -9.10
N PHE A 143 -11.74 2.10 -10.09
CA PHE A 143 -13.10 2.42 -10.54
C PHE A 143 -13.32 3.84 -11.09
N HIS A 144 -12.29 4.69 -11.11
CA HIS A 144 -12.34 5.99 -11.75
C HIS A 144 -12.11 5.88 -13.26
N ARG A 145 -12.49 6.92 -14.00
CA ARG A 145 -12.26 7.02 -15.44
C ARG A 145 -10.79 6.85 -15.80
N TYR A 146 -9.91 7.50 -15.05
CA TYR A 146 -8.46 7.31 -15.13
C TYR A 146 -8.03 6.58 -13.88
N GLN A 147 -7.58 5.33 -14.06
CA GLN A 147 -7.29 4.43 -12.95
C GLN A 147 -5.94 4.67 -12.30
N LEU A 148 -5.04 5.38 -13.00
CA LEU A 148 -3.76 5.85 -12.50
C LEU A 148 -3.77 7.38 -12.55
N GLU A 149 -3.48 8.03 -11.44
CA GLU A 149 -3.18 9.47 -11.38
C GLU A 149 -1.69 9.65 -11.12
N TYR A 150 -1.05 10.57 -11.83
CA TYR A 150 0.36 10.89 -11.63
C TYR A 150 0.50 12.29 -11.03
N SER A 151 1.49 12.47 -10.16
CA SER A 151 1.95 13.77 -9.69
C SER A 151 3.41 13.92 -10.02
N VAL A 152 3.79 15.06 -10.61
CA VAL A 152 5.18 15.34 -11.01
C VAL A 152 5.65 16.58 -10.28
N GLU A 153 6.64 16.43 -9.42
CA GLU A 153 7.33 17.53 -8.76
C GLU A 153 8.66 17.76 -9.47
N LEU A 154 8.81 18.94 -10.07
CA LEU A 154 9.97 19.34 -10.85
C LEU A 154 10.73 20.40 -10.08
N TYR A 155 12.03 20.20 -9.89
CA TYR A 155 12.97 21.17 -9.34
C TYR A 155 14.08 21.41 -10.36
N ASP A 156 14.31 22.67 -10.71
CA ASP A 156 15.34 23.10 -11.66
C ASP A 156 15.99 24.38 -11.13
N ARG A 157 17.26 24.30 -10.70
CA ARG A 157 18.10 25.47 -10.35
C ARG A 157 17.46 26.46 -9.37
N GLY A 158 16.83 25.96 -8.30
CA GLY A 158 16.18 26.80 -7.29
C GLY A 158 14.72 27.14 -7.59
N TRP A 159 14.23 26.84 -8.80
CA TRP A 159 12.82 26.91 -9.13
C TRP A 159 12.15 25.54 -8.92
N SER A 160 10.93 25.54 -8.39
CA SER A 160 10.12 24.32 -8.24
C SER A 160 8.74 24.49 -8.84
N LYS A 161 8.19 23.40 -9.38
CA LYS A 161 6.81 23.35 -9.89
C LYS A 161 6.24 21.96 -9.74
N SER A 162 5.03 21.90 -9.19
CA SER A 162 4.28 20.66 -9.04
C SER A 162 3.12 20.59 -10.05
N TYR A 163 3.01 19.47 -10.73
CA TYR A 163 1.90 19.11 -11.59
C TYR A 163 1.13 17.97 -10.94
N LEU A 164 -0.02 18.29 -10.34
CA LEU A 164 -0.84 17.30 -9.64
C LEU A 164 -1.89 16.68 -10.55
N ARG A 165 -2.26 15.43 -10.26
CA ARG A 165 -3.40 14.71 -10.85
C ARG A 165 -3.38 14.66 -12.38
N LEU A 166 -2.27 14.22 -12.95
CA LEU A 166 -2.16 13.98 -14.39
C LEU A 166 -2.91 12.70 -14.77
N ARG A 167 -3.68 12.75 -15.87
CA ARG A 167 -4.47 11.62 -16.37
C ARG A 167 -3.67 10.51 -17.06
N GLY A 168 -2.39 10.79 -17.33
CA GLY A 168 -1.48 9.93 -18.05
C GLY A 168 -0.08 10.52 -17.99
N PHE A 169 0.92 9.65 -18.05
CA PHE A 169 2.33 10.01 -18.07
C PHE A 169 3.07 8.91 -18.83
N GLY A 170 3.79 9.28 -19.88
CA GLY A 170 4.35 8.31 -20.84
C GLY A 170 5.67 8.79 -21.43
N PRO A 171 6.29 8.00 -22.32
CA PRO A 171 7.67 8.24 -22.78
C PRO A 171 7.90 9.63 -23.38
N THR A 172 6.94 10.16 -24.14
CA THR A 172 7.04 11.51 -24.74
C THR A 172 7.13 12.62 -23.68
N HIS A 173 6.48 12.43 -22.53
CA HIS A 173 6.51 13.39 -21.42
C HIS A 173 7.81 13.26 -20.61
N VAL A 174 8.31 12.03 -20.49
CA VAL A 174 9.62 11.74 -19.90
C VAL A 174 10.72 12.44 -20.71
N ASP A 175 10.71 12.29 -22.03
CA ASP A 175 11.68 12.94 -22.94
C ASP A 175 11.66 14.47 -22.79
N GLN A 176 10.46 15.07 -22.70
CA GLN A 176 10.33 16.52 -22.47
C GLN A 176 10.92 16.94 -21.12
N LEU A 177 10.70 16.16 -20.06
CA LEU A 177 11.23 16.46 -18.73
C LEU A 177 12.76 16.35 -18.69
N VAL A 178 13.31 15.27 -19.25
CA VAL A 178 14.75 15.04 -19.31
C VAL A 178 15.44 16.13 -20.13
N ARG A 179 14.90 16.47 -21.30
CA ARG A 179 15.44 17.58 -22.11
C ARG A 179 15.37 18.92 -21.41
N PHE A 180 14.25 19.21 -20.74
CA PHE A 180 14.10 20.44 -19.97
C PHE A 180 15.15 20.54 -18.85
N LEU A 181 15.34 19.46 -18.09
CA LEU A 181 16.28 19.40 -16.98
C LEU A 181 17.75 19.45 -17.44
N LEU A 182 18.13 18.59 -18.39
CA LEU A 182 19.53 18.35 -18.74
C LEU A 182 20.10 19.36 -19.74
N ILE A 183 19.35 19.66 -20.81
CA ILE A 183 19.83 20.49 -21.93
C ILE A 183 19.11 21.83 -22.07
N ARG A 184 18.31 22.23 -21.06
CA ARG A 184 17.48 23.46 -21.10
C ARG A 184 16.52 23.49 -22.29
N GLY A 185 15.96 22.34 -22.63
CA GLY A 185 14.92 22.20 -23.64
C GLY A 185 13.64 22.99 -23.31
N PRO A 186 12.62 22.94 -24.18
CA PRO A 186 11.35 23.63 -23.94
C PRO A 186 10.66 23.11 -22.68
N LYS A 187 9.90 24.00 -22.02
CA LYS A 187 9.11 23.64 -20.82
C LYS A 187 8.16 22.46 -21.13
N PRO A 188 8.09 21.43 -20.27
CA PRO A 188 7.27 20.26 -20.53
C PRO A 188 5.78 20.61 -20.48
N LYS A 189 5.00 20.11 -21.44
CA LYS A 189 3.58 20.45 -21.61
C LYS A 189 2.66 19.56 -20.75
N LEU A 190 2.94 19.46 -19.45
CA LEU A 190 2.18 18.59 -18.54
C LEU A 190 0.82 19.16 -18.12
N ALA A 191 0.60 20.47 -18.29
CA ALA A 191 -0.65 21.13 -17.92
C ALA A 191 -1.86 20.58 -18.69
N ASP A 192 -1.65 20.14 -19.94
CA ASP A 192 -2.70 19.60 -20.83
C ASP A 192 -3.20 18.21 -20.38
N LEU A 193 -2.44 17.56 -19.49
CA LEU A 193 -2.79 16.27 -18.89
C LEU A 193 -3.47 16.43 -17.52
N GLN A 194 -3.50 17.63 -16.95
CA GLN A 194 -4.04 17.85 -15.61
C GLN A 194 -5.54 17.60 -15.56
N LEU A 195 -5.94 16.77 -14.60
CA LEU A 195 -7.32 16.62 -14.18
C LEU A 195 -7.76 17.84 -13.38
N ARG A 196 -9.07 18.04 -13.32
CA ARG A 196 -9.68 19.10 -12.53
C ARG A 196 -9.35 18.92 -11.05
N THR A 197 -8.71 19.92 -10.46
CA THR A 197 -8.41 20.01 -9.03
C THR A 197 -9.43 20.86 -8.29
N ARG A 198 -9.90 21.94 -8.93
CA ARG A 198 -10.85 22.90 -8.34
C ARG A 198 -12.19 22.91 -9.08
N PRO A 199 -13.31 23.23 -8.41
CA PRO A 199 -14.60 23.37 -9.06
C PRO A 199 -14.66 24.42 -10.18
N LEU A 200 -13.78 25.42 -10.22
CA LEU A 200 -13.82 26.44 -11.28
C LEU A 200 -13.08 26.03 -12.56
N GLU A 201 -12.26 24.96 -12.54
CA GLU A 201 -11.52 24.48 -13.71
C GLU A 201 -12.40 23.61 -14.62
N ILE A 202 -13.51 24.16 -15.11
CA ILE A 202 -14.52 23.42 -15.88
C ILE A 202 -14.00 22.90 -17.23
N TRP A 203 -12.94 23.50 -17.77
CA TRP A 203 -12.28 23.06 -19.02
C TRP A 203 -11.40 21.82 -18.83
N LYS A 204 -11.02 21.48 -17.60
CA LYS A 204 -10.24 20.27 -17.31
C LYS A 204 -11.17 19.07 -17.07
N PRO A 205 -10.82 17.87 -17.55
CA PRO A 205 -11.61 16.68 -17.29
C PRO A 205 -11.59 16.32 -15.79
N ALA A 206 -12.75 15.99 -15.23
CA ALA A 206 -12.86 15.45 -13.88
C ALA A 206 -12.64 13.93 -13.87
N ASN A 207 -11.89 13.43 -12.90
CA ASN A 207 -11.76 12.00 -12.67
C ASN A 207 -12.92 11.50 -11.80
N LYS A 208 -14.02 11.05 -12.43
CA LYS A 208 -15.20 10.54 -11.73
C LYS A 208 -15.17 9.01 -11.66
N VAL A 209 -15.81 8.45 -10.63
CA VAL A 209 -16.08 7.01 -10.55
C VAL A 209 -17.00 6.63 -11.72
N ASN A 210 -16.52 5.76 -12.61
CA ASN A 210 -17.22 5.44 -13.85
C ASN A 210 -18.22 4.30 -13.71
N VAL A 211 -18.12 3.50 -12.64
CA VAL A 211 -18.96 2.30 -12.47
C VAL A 211 -20.33 2.64 -11.86
N LEU A 212 -20.45 3.81 -11.24
CA LEU A 212 -21.66 4.26 -10.57
C LEU A 212 -22.43 5.28 -11.43
N SER A 213 -23.75 5.21 -11.32
CA SER A 213 -24.68 6.24 -11.75
C SER A 213 -25.24 6.97 -10.54
N THR A 214 -25.78 8.17 -10.77
CA THR A 214 -26.38 9.01 -9.73
C THR A 214 -27.60 8.32 -9.13
N ASP A 215 -27.62 8.16 -7.81
CA ASP A 215 -28.79 7.65 -7.09
C ASP A 215 -29.84 8.77 -6.93
N TRP A 216 -30.66 8.96 -7.97
CA TRP A 216 -31.72 9.96 -7.98
C TRP A 216 -32.69 9.81 -6.82
N LEU A 217 -32.91 8.57 -6.35
CA LEU A 217 -33.88 8.32 -5.29
C LEU A 217 -33.41 8.88 -3.94
N LYS A 218 -32.10 9.14 -3.74
CA LYS A 218 -31.59 9.89 -2.58
C LYS A 218 -31.96 11.38 -2.64
N LEU A 219 -32.09 11.93 -3.84
CA LEU A 219 -32.47 13.34 -4.04
C LEU A 219 -33.99 13.52 -4.00
N THR A 220 -34.76 12.52 -4.43
CA THR A 220 -36.24 12.57 -4.44
C THR A 220 -36.86 13.04 -3.12
N PRO A 221 -36.56 12.49 -1.92
CA PRO A 221 -37.18 12.98 -0.69
C PRO A 221 -36.78 14.42 -0.37
N ILE A 222 -35.55 14.83 -0.65
CA ILE A 222 -35.08 16.20 -0.43
C ILE A 222 -35.88 17.16 -1.31
N VAL A 223 -36.01 16.83 -2.60
CA VAL A 223 -36.77 17.64 -3.56
C VAL A 223 -38.24 17.70 -3.16
N LEU A 224 -38.85 16.57 -2.79
CA LEU A 224 -40.24 16.52 -2.34
C LEU A 224 -40.47 17.33 -1.05
N ILE A 225 -39.54 17.30 -0.10
CA ILE A 225 -39.62 18.11 1.13
C ILE A 225 -39.54 19.60 0.82
N VAL A 226 -38.56 20.02 0.02
CA VAL A 226 -38.37 21.43 -0.34
C VAL A 226 -39.62 21.96 -1.05
N TRP A 227 -40.13 21.25 -2.06
CA TRP A 227 -41.35 21.64 -2.74
C TRP A 227 -42.56 21.58 -1.81
N GLY A 228 -42.69 20.55 -0.98
CA GLY A 228 -43.77 20.42 0.00
C GLY A 228 -43.86 21.63 0.94
N ILE A 229 -42.72 22.10 1.47
CA ILE A 229 -42.65 23.30 2.31
C ILE A 229 -43.05 24.56 1.52
N VAL A 230 -42.55 24.72 0.30
CA VAL A 230 -42.89 25.87 -0.56
C VAL A 230 -44.40 25.90 -0.82
N PHE A 231 -45.02 24.78 -1.20
CA PHE A 231 -46.45 24.69 -1.48
C PHE A 231 -47.32 24.97 -0.24
N ILE A 232 -46.91 24.51 0.93
CA ILE A 232 -47.61 24.80 2.20
C ILE A 232 -47.53 26.31 2.52
N SER A 233 -46.37 26.94 2.31
CA SER A 233 -46.15 28.35 2.64
C SER A 233 -47.00 29.33 1.82
N LEU A 234 -47.37 28.95 0.58
CA LEU A 234 -48.15 29.79 -0.33
C LEU A 234 -49.62 30.00 0.07
N SER A 235 -50.10 29.35 1.15
CA SER A 235 -51.39 29.61 1.85
C SER A 235 -52.68 29.57 1.01
N LEU A 236 -52.62 29.21 -0.27
CA LEU A 236 -53.78 28.92 -1.12
C LEU A 236 -54.33 27.54 -0.73
N ALA A 237 -55.64 27.45 -0.47
CA ALA A 237 -56.27 26.23 0.06
C ALA A 237 -55.96 24.95 -0.75
N GLY A 238 -55.88 25.04 -2.08
CA GLY A 238 -55.48 23.92 -2.94
C GLY A 238 -53.99 23.54 -2.86
N MET A 239 -53.12 24.49 -2.53
CA MET A 239 -51.67 24.28 -2.45
C MET A 239 -51.25 23.59 -1.14
N PHE A 240 -52.02 23.79 -0.07
CA PHE A 240 -51.77 23.13 1.21
C PHE A 240 -51.93 21.60 1.14
N ALA A 241 -52.98 21.13 0.45
CA ALA A 241 -53.21 19.70 0.24
C ALA A 241 -52.09 19.07 -0.61
N LEU A 242 -51.68 19.75 -1.68
CA LEU A 242 -50.57 19.32 -2.53
C LEU A 242 -49.25 19.24 -1.75
N GLY A 243 -48.94 20.27 -0.96
CA GLY A 243 -47.73 20.29 -0.15
C GLY A 243 -47.69 19.17 0.89
N SER A 244 -48.82 18.89 1.53
CA SER A 244 -48.95 17.77 2.48
C SER A 244 -48.75 16.41 1.80
N LEU A 245 -49.29 16.22 0.59
CA LEU A 245 -49.10 15.00 -0.20
C LEU A 245 -47.63 14.81 -0.61
N LEU A 246 -46.92 15.87 -0.98
CA LEU A 246 -45.48 15.80 -1.26
C LEU A 246 -44.66 15.38 -0.04
N LEU A 247 -45.01 15.84 1.17
CA LEU A 247 -44.35 15.42 2.41
C LEU A 247 -44.61 13.94 2.73
N VAL A 248 -45.85 13.45 2.54
CA VAL A 248 -46.16 12.02 2.65
C VAL A 248 -45.35 11.22 1.62
N GLY A 249 -45.29 11.69 0.38
CA GLY A 249 -44.46 11.09 -0.67
C GLY A 249 -42.97 11.03 -0.31
N ALA A 250 -42.44 12.08 0.34
CA ALA A 250 -41.08 12.08 0.86
C ALA A 250 -40.88 11.04 1.97
N GLY A 251 -41.87 10.87 2.86
CA GLY A 251 -41.88 9.83 3.89
C GLY A 251 -41.83 8.42 3.30
N VAL A 252 -42.65 8.14 2.29
CA VAL A 252 -42.64 6.86 1.56
C VAL A 252 -41.30 6.66 0.84
N ALA A 253 -40.78 7.69 0.15
CA ALA A 253 -39.47 7.61 -0.51
C ALA A 253 -38.34 7.31 0.49
N PHE A 254 -38.38 7.92 1.69
CA PHE A 254 -37.41 7.66 2.76
C PHE A 254 -37.51 6.23 3.29
N TYR A 255 -38.72 5.71 3.46
CA TYR A 255 -38.96 4.31 3.84
C TYR A 255 -38.37 3.35 2.81
N LEU A 256 -38.64 3.58 1.52
CA LEU A 256 -38.11 2.76 0.44
C LEU A 256 -36.57 2.84 0.35
N LEU A 257 -35.98 4.01 0.60
CA LEU A 257 -34.51 4.15 0.68
C LEU A 257 -33.92 3.27 1.78
N ARG A 258 -34.57 3.21 2.95
CA ARG A 258 -34.08 2.45 4.10
C ARG A 258 -34.17 0.94 3.88
N GLN A 259 -35.11 0.47 3.05
CA GLN A 259 -35.26 -0.95 2.73
C GLN A 259 -34.29 -1.46 1.66
N ARG A 260 -33.52 -0.58 1.00
CA ARG A 260 -32.60 -1.00 -0.06
C ARG A 260 -31.47 -1.85 0.49
N ARG A 261 -31.30 -3.02 -0.11
CA ARG A 261 -30.08 -3.82 0.07
C ARG A 261 -28.91 -3.07 -0.56
N THR A 262 -27.78 -3.07 0.14
CA THR A 262 -26.55 -2.47 -0.34
C THR A 262 -25.57 -3.57 -0.66
N VAL A 263 -25.09 -3.59 -1.90
CA VAL A 263 -24.05 -4.52 -2.37
C VAL A 263 -22.70 -3.84 -2.27
N VAL A 264 -21.64 -4.61 -2.02
CA VAL A 264 -20.27 -4.09 -1.98
C VAL A 264 -19.55 -4.58 -3.23
N LEU A 265 -19.06 -3.63 -4.03
CA LEU A 265 -18.13 -3.88 -5.13
C LEU A 265 -16.72 -3.62 -4.63
N SER A 266 -15.91 -4.67 -4.58
CA SER A 266 -14.50 -4.63 -4.22
C SER A 266 -13.67 -5.24 -5.34
N SER A 267 -12.48 -4.71 -5.55
CA SER A 267 -11.52 -5.20 -6.55
C SER A 267 -10.63 -6.33 -6.02
N GLY A 268 -10.76 -6.67 -4.74
CA GLY A 268 -9.82 -7.53 -4.04
C GLY A 268 -8.58 -6.76 -3.61
N LYS A 269 -7.53 -7.51 -3.25
CA LYS A 269 -6.25 -6.95 -2.82
C LYS A 269 -5.08 -7.52 -3.63
N PRO A 270 -3.94 -6.83 -3.69
CA PRO A 270 -2.73 -7.35 -4.31
C PRO A 270 -2.23 -8.66 -3.69
N VAL A 271 -1.40 -9.38 -4.45
CA VAL A 271 -0.84 -10.67 -4.05
C VAL A 271 0.01 -10.55 -2.78
N ALA A 272 0.80 -9.47 -2.63
CA ALA A 272 1.55 -9.19 -1.41
C ALA A 272 0.97 -8.02 -0.63
N GLU A 273 1.25 -7.98 0.67
CA GLU A 273 0.85 -6.88 1.57
C GLU A 273 1.75 -5.66 1.37
N PRO A 274 1.27 -4.42 1.63
CA PRO A 274 2.10 -3.23 1.51
C PRO A 274 3.26 -3.32 2.51
N ARG A 275 4.44 -2.81 2.15
CA ARG A 275 5.62 -2.91 3.03
C ARG A 275 5.66 -1.78 4.04
N LYS A 276 5.52 -2.14 5.32
CA LYS A 276 5.85 -1.30 6.48
C LYS A 276 6.63 -2.17 7.45
N LEU A 277 7.95 -2.14 7.33
CA LEU A 277 8.83 -3.12 7.95
C LEU A 277 9.38 -2.60 9.27
N SER A 278 9.36 -3.44 10.29
CA SER A 278 10.13 -3.25 11.52
C SER A 278 11.26 -4.26 11.54
N VAL A 279 12.48 -3.79 11.77
CA VAL A 279 13.66 -4.65 11.94
C VAL A 279 13.48 -5.48 13.20
N VAL A 280 13.82 -6.77 13.14
CA VAL A 280 13.77 -7.67 14.29
C VAL A 280 15.18 -8.06 14.70
N ASP A 281 15.91 -8.75 13.82
CA ASP A 281 17.27 -9.22 14.08
C ASP A 281 18.08 -9.19 12.80
N SER A 282 19.40 -9.29 12.93
CA SER A 282 20.30 -9.42 11.80
C SER A 282 21.49 -10.31 12.13
N TRP A 283 22.16 -10.77 11.08
CA TRP A 283 23.44 -11.44 11.18
C TRP A 283 24.28 -11.12 9.95
N GLN A 284 25.59 -10.98 10.14
CA GLN A 284 26.53 -10.75 9.05
C GLN A 284 27.90 -11.31 9.40
N ALA A 285 28.62 -11.74 8.36
CA ALA A 285 29.98 -12.21 8.42
C ALA A 285 30.76 -11.77 7.17
N VAL A 286 32.07 -11.63 7.34
CA VAL A 286 33.00 -11.33 6.26
C VAL A 286 34.02 -12.46 6.20
N VAL A 287 34.16 -13.09 5.03
CA VAL A 287 35.10 -14.18 4.80
C VAL A 287 36.17 -13.74 3.83
N SER A 288 37.42 -13.66 4.31
CA SER A 288 38.54 -13.23 3.48
C SER A 288 38.89 -14.29 2.44
N GLY A 289 39.20 -13.86 1.21
CA GLY A 289 39.63 -14.75 0.12
C GLY A 289 38.49 -15.44 -0.64
N LEU A 290 37.22 -15.22 -0.27
CA LEU A 290 36.05 -15.81 -0.94
C LEU A 290 35.26 -14.84 -1.81
N GLY A 291 35.72 -13.60 -2.01
CA GLY A 291 34.96 -12.59 -2.76
C GLY A 291 34.50 -13.08 -4.14
N ALA A 292 35.41 -13.70 -4.89
CA ALA A 292 35.14 -14.25 -6.23
C ALA A 292 34.14 -15.43 -6.25
N ASP A 293 33.89 -16.08 -5.11
CA ASP A 293 32.95 -17.19 -4.96
C ASP A 293 31.54 -16.74 -4.52
N SER A 294 31.29 -15.43 -4.45
CA SER A 294 29.99 -14.87 -4.03
C SER A 294 28.82 -15.39 -4.86
N GLU A 295 28.95 -15.43 -6.19
CA GLU A 295 27.93 -15.95 -7.11
C GLU A 295 27.74 -17.46 -6.98
N LEU A 296 28.81 -18.21 -6.69
CA LEU A 296 28.71 -19.65 -6.42
C LEU A 296 27.90 -19.91 -5.14
N LEU A 297 28.19 -19.17 -4.06
CA LEU A 297 27.44 -19.28 -2.81
C LEU A 297 25.97 -18.88 -3.00
N ARG A 298 25.73 -17.77 -3.71
CA ARG A 298 24.39 -17.29 -4.08
C ARG A 298 23.61 -18.36 -4.85
N ALA A 299 24.21 -18.96 -5.87
CA ALA A 299 23.60 -20.01 -6.68
C ALA A 299 23.27 -21.26 -5.84
N ARG A 300 24.19 -21.69 -4.95
CA ARG A 300 23.96 -22.81 -4.02
C ARG A 300 22.79 -22.51 -3.07
N PHE A 301 22.71 -21.30 -2.53
CA PHE A 301 21.63 -20.92 -1.64
C PHE A 301 20.27 -20.85 -2.36
N LEU A 302 20.23 -20.28 -3.57
CA LEU A 302 19.02 -20.29 -4.42
C LEU A 302 18.59 -21.70 -4.80
N ALA A 303 19.52 -22.64 -4.98
CA ALA A 303 19.19 -24.04 -5.25
C ALA A 303 18.49 -24.69 -4.04
N VAL A 304 18.93 -24.40 -2.82
CA VAL A 304 18.27 -24.88 -1.58
C VAL A 304 16.84 -24.32 -1.47
N LEU A 305 16.62 -23.08 -1.90
CA LEU A 305 15.30 -22.43 -1.84
C LEU A 305 14.27 -23.00 -2.83
N ARG A 306 14.68 -23.84 -3.80
CA ARG A 306 13.76 -24.48 -4.75
C ARG A 306 12.85 -25.52 -4.07
N ASP A 307 13.32 -26.11 -2.98
CA ASP A 307 12.54 -27.05 -2.16
C ASP A 307 12.42 -26.49 -0.73
N PRO A 308 11.48 -25.55 -0.52
CA PRO A 308 11.40 -24.83 0.73
C PRO A 308 10.98 -25.76 1.89
N PRO A 309 11.58 -25.63 3.08
CA PRO A 309 11.27 -26.46 4.25
C PRO A 309 9.87 -26.20 4.83
N MET A 310 9.29 -25.03 4.51
CA MET A 310 8.07 -24.50 5.10
C MET A 310 7.06 -24.25 3.99
N ALA A 311 5.87 -24.84 4.15
CA ALA A 311 4.78 -24.63 3.22
C ALA A 311 4.42 -23.13 3.16
N GLY A 312 4.49 -22.54 1.97
CA GLY A 312 4.19 -21.12 1.76
C GLY A 312 5.38 -20.16 1.93
N LEU A 313 6.60 -20.66 2.18
CA LEU A 313 7.81 -19.85 2.03
C LEU A 313 7.99 -19.49 0.55
N GLN A 314 8.21 -18.22 0.28
CA GLN A 314 8.48 -17.69 -1.05
C GLN A 314 9.86 -17.03 -1.09
N SER A 315 10.60 -17.23 -2.17
CA SER A 315 11.86 -16.54 -2.42
C SER A 315 11.80 -15.77 -3.74
N ARG A 316 12.36 -14.57 -3.79
CA ARG A 316 12.57 -13.81 -5.03
C ARG A 316 13.83 -12.97 -4.95
N ILE A 317 14.37 -12.57 -6.10
CA ILE A 317 15.50 -11.64 -6.17
C ILE A 317 14.93 -10.22 -6.30
N GLU A 318 15.48 -9.28 -5.53
CA GLU A 318 15.13 -7.87 -5.61
C GLU A 318 16.37 -7.02 -5.87
N ALA A 319 16.30 -6.17 -6.90
CA ALA A 319 17.28 -5.13 -7.11
C ALA A 319 17.07 -4.00 -6.09
N ILE A 320 18.09 -3.73 -5.31
CA ILE A 320 18.19 -2.63 -4.36
C ILE A 320 19.24 -1.64 -4.79
N TRP A 321 19.19 -0.46 -4.19
CA TRP A 321 20.21 0.54 -4.37
C TRP A 321 20.43 1.27 -3.04
N TYR A 322 21.63 1.77 -2.86
CA TYR A 322 21.97 2.65 -1.75
C TYR A 322 22.99 3.69 -2.20
N TRP A 323 23.12 4.74 -1.41
CA TRP A 323 24.16 5.73 -1.59
C TRP A 323 25.48 5.20 -1.05
N GLY A 324 26.43 4.92 -1.94
CA GLY A 324 27.83 4.75 -1.58
C GLY A 324 28.50 6.11 -1.38
N LEU A 325 29.78 6.09 -1.03
CA LEU A 325 30.61 7.30 -0.89
C LEU A 325 30.65 8.10 -2.20
N ASP A 326 30.83 7.40 -3.32
CA ASP A 326 31.14 8.02 -4.61
C ASP A 326 29.99 8.01 -5.61
N SER A 327 29.03 7.08 -5.45
CA SER A 327 27.93 6.90 -6.39
C SER A 327 26.82 6.01 -5.83
N LYS A 328 25.72 5.93 -6.58
CA LYS A 328 24.68 4.92 -6.35
C LYS A 328 25.26 3.54 -6.66
N VAL A 329 25.14 2.64 -5.69
CA VAL A 329 25.49 1.24 -5.89
C VAL A 329 24.20 0.44 -6.01
N GLU A 330 24.03 -0.22 -7.15
CA GLU A 330 22.94 -1.18 -7.36
C GLU A 330 23.41 -2.57 -6.94
N ARG A 331 22.55 -3.31 -6.26
CA ARG A 331 22.81 -4.68 -5.82
C ARG A 331 21.57 -5.52 -5.90
N GLU A 332 21.74 -6.83 -5.87
CA GLU A 332 20.65 -7.78 -5.77
C GLU A 332 20.67 -8.48 -4.43
N GLN A 333 19.53 -8.43 -3.72
CA GLN A 333 19.31 -9.20 -2.50
C GLN A 333 18.33 -10.34 -2.76
N ILE A 334 18.46 -11.42 -1.99
CA ILE A 334 17.49 -12.52 -2.01
C ILE A 334 16.46 -12.23 -0.92
N VAL A 335 15.19 -12.17 -1.29
CA VAL A 335 14.10 -11.86 -0.37
C VAL A 335 13.31 -13.12 -0.09
N LEU A 336 13.30 -13.52 1.18
CA LEU A 336 12.49 -14.60 1.69
C LEU A 336 11.25 -14.02 2.36
N THR A 337 10.08 -14.57 2.05
CA THR A 337 8.80 -14.15 2.64
C THR A 337 8.06 -15.37 3.16
N PHE A 338 7.73 -15.36 4.44
CA PHE A 338 6.87 -16.35 5.07
C PHE A 338 5.79 -15.63 5.87
N ARG A 339 4.56 -15.65 5.35
CA ARG A 339 3.43 -14.86 5.88
C ARG A 339 3.80 -13.37 6.02
N ARG A 340 3.97 -12.86 7.24
CA ARG A 340 4.35 -11.46 7.51
C ARG A 340 5.85 -11.27 7.75
N ALA A 341 6.59 -12.35 7.95
CA ALA A 341 8.04 -12.33 8.09
C ALA A 341 8.69 -12.12 6.72
N ILE A 342 9.62 -11.18 6.65
CA ILE A 342 10.41 -10.88 5.47
C ILE A 342 11.88 -10.87 5.89
N LEU A 343 12.71 -11.62 5.18
CA LEU A 343 14.14 -11.69 5.46
C LEU A 343 14.90 -11.35 4.17
N PHE A 344 15.83 -10.41 4.26
CA PHE A 344 16.68 -9.97 3.16
C PHE A 344 18.06 -10.61 3.33
N CYS A 345 18.43 -11.52 2.44
CA CYS A 345 19.77 -12.10 2.42
C CYS A 345 20.69 -11.30 1.49
N HIS A 346 21.91 -11.10 1.98
CA HIS A 346 22.97 -10.35 1.34
C HIS A 346 24.15 -11.29 1.12
N ILE A 347 24.57 -11.45 -0.15
CA ILE A 347 25.75 -12.24 -0.54
C ILE A 347 26.48 -11.40 -1.59
N TYR A 348 27.55 -10.73 -1.18
CA TYR A 348 28.22 -9.72 -1.99
C TYR A 348 29.73 -9.90 -1.98
N GLU A 349 30.33 -9.68 -3.14
CA GLU A 349 31.77 -9.50 -3.28
C GLU A 349 32.19 -8.08 -2.86
N TYR A 350 33.24 -7.98 -2.06
CA TYR A 350 33.95 -6.76 -1.72
C TYR A 350 35.44 -6.95 -1.96
N GLY A 351 35.86 -6.87 -3.22
CA GLY A 351 37.23 -7.20 -3.61
C GLY A 351 37.51 -8.68 -3.32
N GLN A 352 38.50 -8.97 -2.48
CA GLN A 352 38.81 -10.36 -2.10
C GLN A 352 37.91 -10.89 -0.97
N GLU A 353 37.10 -10.04 -0.36
CA GLU A 353 36.23 -10.41 0.76
C GLU A 353 34.84 -10.79 0.29
N LEU A 354 34.28 -11.80 0.94
CA LEU A 354 32.89 -12.20 0.78
C LEU A 354 32.08 -11.70 1.97
N TYR A 355 31.13 -10.81 1.72
CA TYR A 355 30.13 -10.41 2.70
C TYR A 355 28.90 -11.30 2.58
N VAL A 356 28.52 -11.95 3.68
CA VAL A 356 27.30 -12.75 3.78
C VAL A 356 26.54 -12.32 5.00
N GLY A 357 25.24 -12.09 4.86
CA GLY A 357 24.40 -11.73 5.99
C GLY A 357 22.93 -11.78 5.65
N TRP A 358 22.11 -11.49 6.65
CA TRP A 358 20.69 -11.26 6.47
C TRP A 358 20.14 -10.28 7.50
N ASP A 359 19.07 -9.59 7.10
CA ASP A 359 18.25 -8.74 7.95
C ASP A 359 16.82 -9.26 7.97
N ALA A 360 16.28 -9.51 9.16
CA ALA A 360 14.92 -10.01 9.36
C ALA A 360 13.97 -8.90 9.81
N HIS A 361 12.78 -8.90 9.22
CA HIS A 361 11.77 -7.89 9.44
C HIS A 361 10.37 -8.49 9.59
N LEU A 362 9.52 -7.77 10.33
CA LEU A 362 8.09 -8.02 10.37
C LEU A 362 7.32 -6.96 9.59
N ASN A 363 6.43 -7.39 8.70
CA ASN A 363 5.61 -6.48 7.91
C ASN A 363 4.32 -6.11 8.64
N HIS A 364 4.22 -4.86 9.05
CA HIS A 364 3.02 -4.28 9.65
C HIS A 364 1.97 -3.83 8.64
N GLY A 365 2.35 -3.69 7.38
CA GLY A 365 1.45 -3.21 6.35
C GLY A 365 0.36 -4.24 6.07
N GLN A 366 -0.86 -3.74 5.89
CA GLN A 366 -2.02 -4.54 5.47
C GLN A 366 -2.87 -3.71 4.50
N TRP A 367 -3.47 -4.36 3.53
CA TRP A 367 -4.52 -3.73 2.72
C TRP A 367 -5.81 -3.55 3.51
N VAL A 368 -6.28 -2.31 3.62
CA VAL A 368 -7.54 -1.95 4.29
C VAL A 368 -8.53 -1.43 3.27
N GLU A 369 -9.75 -1.93 3.32
CA GLU A 369 -10.84 -1.43 2.47
C GLU A 369 -11.18 0.03 2.81
N LYS A 370 -11.37 0.83 1.78
CA LYS A 370 -11.81 2.21 1.85
C LYS A 370 -12.96 2.41 0.88
N THR A 371 -14.10 2.82 1.40
CA THR A 371 -15.24 3.22 0.57
C THR A 371 -14.88 4.50 -0.19
N VAL A 372 -14.94 4.41 -1.52
CA VAL A 372 -14.65 5.51 -2.43
C VAL A 372 -15.91 6.29 -2.74
N ALA A 373 -17.00 5.57 -3.04
CA ALA A 373 -18.25 6.16 -3.46
C ALA A 373 -19.43 5.20 -3.21
N THR A 374 -20.63 5.77 -3.20
CA THR A 374 -21.89 5.04 -3.12
C THR A 374 -22.80 5.52 -4.24
N GLY A 375 -23.42 4.60 -4.97
CA GLY A 375 -24.34 4.96 -6.06
C GLY A 375 -25.04 3.73 -6.63
N ILE A 376 -25.74 3.92 -7.74
CA ILE A 376 -26.40 2.81 -8.43
C ILE A 376 -25.40 2.21 -9.43
N HIS A 377 -25.08 0.93 -9.30
CA HIS A 377 -24.17 0.26 -10.22
C HIS A 377 -24.76 0.23 -11.62
N LYS A 378 -24.03 0.74 -12.62
CA LYS A 378 -24.56 0.95 -13.97
C LYS A 378 -25.09 -0.33 -14.65
N ALA A 379 -24.47 -1.48 -14.37
CA ALA A 379 -24.83 -2.73 -15.02
C ALA A 379 -25.93 -3.50 -14.27
N SER A 380 -25.90 -3.54 -12.93
CA SER A 380 -26.87 -4.30 -12.14
C SER A 380 -28.08 -3.48 -11.71
N GLY A 381 -28.00 -2.15 -11.71
CA GLY A 381 -29.06 -1.29 -11.17
C GLY A 381 -29.17 -1.32 -9.64
N GLU A 382 -28.25 -2.00 -8.95
CA GLU A 382 -28.28 -2.16 -7.50
C GLU A 382 -27.55 -1.02 -6.78
N LEU A 383 -28.03 -0.68 -5.58
CA LEU A 383 -27.33 0.24 -4.69
C LEU A 383 -26.02 -0.39 -4.23
N THR A 384 -24.91 0.22 -4.66
CA THR A 384 -23.58 -0.35 -4.52
C THR A 384 -22.62 0.60 -3.82
N LEU A 385 -21.91 0.07 -2.82
CA LEU A 385 -20.73 0.66 -2.21
C LEU A 385 -19.50 0.21 -3.00
N VAL A 386 -18.75 1.16 -3.53
CA VAL A 386 -17.50 0.87 -4.22
C VAL A 386 -16.37 1.03 -3.23
N ASN A 387 -15.74 -0.08 -2.89
CA ASN A 387 -14.58 -0.15 -2.01
C ASN A 387 -13.32 -0.34 -2.86
N THR A 388 -12.27 0.41 -2.52
CA THR A 388 -10.90 0.15 -2.98
C THR A 388 -10.05 -0.24 -1.79
N VAL A 389 -8.80 -0.62 -2.04
CA VAL A 389 -7.83 -0.93 -0.97
C VAL A 389 -6.78 0.17 -0.86
N GLY A 390 -6.44 0.54 0.38
CA GLY A 390 -5.34 1.45 0.72
C GLY A 390 -4.37 0.81 1.71
N SER A 391 -3.14 1.33 1.79
CA SER A 391 -2.16 0.89 2.79
C SER A 391 -2.61 1.26 4.21
N GLY A 392 -2.89 0.25 5.01
CA GLY A 392 -3.21 0.34 6.42
C GLY A 392 -2.11 -0.20 7.31
N TRP A 393 -2.48 -0.56 8.52
CA TRP A 393 -1.60 -1.10 9.54
C TRP A 393 -2.32 -2.20 10.30
N GLN A 394 -1.62 -3.30 10.56
CA GLN A 394 -2.10 -4.39 11.37
C GLN A 394 -1.15 -4.63 12.53
N GLN A 395 -1.70 -4.74 13.74
CA GLN A 395 -0.92 -5.11 14.92
C GLN A 395 -0.29 -6.50 14.71
N LEU A 396 0.95 -6.65 15.17
CA LEU A 396 1.64 -7.94 15.16
C LEU A 396 1.16 -8.79 16.33
N SER A 397 1.02 -10.09 16.07
CA SER A 397 0.74 -11.10 17.07
C SER A 397 2.01 -11.84 17.48
N GLU A 398 1.95 -12.59 18.57
CA GLU A 398 3.06 -13.47 18.99
C GLU A 398 3.37 -14.53 17.93
N TYR A 399 2.36 -15.01 17.20
CA TYR A 399 2.54 -15.94 16.09
C TYR A 399 3.41 -15.35 14.96
N ASP A 400 3.29 -14.03 14.71
CA ASP A 400 4.12 -13.37 13.71
C ASP A 400 5.61 -13.39 14.16
N VAL A 401 5.86 -13.23 15.46
CA VAL A 401 7.21 -13.33 16.05
C VAL A 401 7.74 -14.76 15.97
N THR A 402 6.90 -15.77 16.21
CA THR A 402 7.28 -17.18 16.02
C THR A 402 7.62 -17.48 14.56
N ASP A 403 6.80 -16.99 13.61
CA ASP A 403 7.01 -17.20 12.19
C ASP A 403 8.36 -16.61 11.71
N VAL A 404 8.73 -15.41 12.18
CA VAL A 404 10.03 -14.82 11.85
C VAL A 404 11.19 -15.58 12.51
N ASN A 405 11.03 -16.07 13.75
CA ASN A 405 12.06 -16.89 14.39
C ASN A 405 12.32 -18.18 13.59
N CYS A 406 11.28 -18.88 13.16
CA CYS A 406 11.43 -20.09 12.33
C CYS A 406 12.16 -19.78 11.02
N LEU A 407 11.82 -18.65 10.37
CA LEU A 407 12.48 -18.21 9.15
C LEU A 407 13.96 -17.87 9.38
N ILE A 408 14.28 -17.16 10.48
CA ILE A 408 15.64 -16.79 10.89
C ILE A 408 16.49 -18.04 11.12
N GLU A 409 16.04 -18.93 12.01
CA GLU A 409 16.82 -20.11 12.42
C GLU A 409 17.15 -20.99 11.22
N TRP A 410 16.16 -21.24 10.35
CA TRP A 410 16.40 -22.02 9.15
C TRP A 410 17.36 -21.33 8.17
N THR A 411 17.14 -20.04 7.90
CA THR A 411 17.95 -19.29 6.93
C THR A 411 19.39 -19.17 7.39
N HIS A 412 19.58 -18.84 8.68
CA HIS A 412 20.87 -18.73 9.31
C HIS A 412 21.61 -20.08 9.24
N ALA A 413 21.00 -21.17 9.71
CA ALA A 413 21.62 -22.49 9.69
C ALA A 413 22.06 -22.92 8.28
N LYS A 414 21.25 -22.62 7.25
CA LYS A 414 21.59 -22.95 5.85
C LYS A 414 22.70 -22.09 5.29
N LEU A 415 22.70 -20.78 5.53
CA LEU A 415 23.78 -19.91 5.06
C LEU A 415 25.11 -20.26 5.76
N VAL A 416 25.10 -20.48 7.07
CA VAL A 416 26.28 -20.91 7.83
C VAL A 416 26.83 -22.23 7.29
N GLN A 417 25.98 -23.23 7.09
CA GLN A 417 26.38 -24.52 6.52
C GLN A 417 27.03 -24.38 5.14
N LEU A 418 26.48 -23.52 4.27
CA LEU A 418 27.02 -23.30 2.93
C LEU A 418 28.35 -22.54 2.96
N VAL A 419 28.48 -21.55 3.84
CA VAL A 419 29.72 -20.79 4.04
C VAL A 419 30.82 -21.69 4.58
N GLN A 420 30.56 -22.46 5.63
CA GLN A 420 31.52 -23.40 6.23
C GLN A 420 32.01 -24.43 5.19
N ARG A 421 31.10 -25.04 4.43
CA ARG A 421 31.46 -25.97 3.37
C ARG A 421 32.35 -25.30 2.31
N LEU A 422 32.05 -24.07 1.92
CA LEU A 422 32.84 -23.34 0.94
C LEU A 422 34.24 -22.99 1.50
N MET A 423 34.34 -22.64 2.78
CA MET A 423 35.62 -22.43 3.45
C MET A 423 36.47 -23.70 3.50
N GLU A 424 35.85 -24.85 3.80
CA GLU A 424 36.50 -26.17 3.75
C GLU A 424 37.01 -26.49 2.34
N GLU A 425 36.18 -26.30 1.31
CA GLU A 425 36.54 -26.50 -0.10
C GLU A 425 37.75 -25.64 -0.53
N ARG A 426 37.83 -24.40 0.00
CA ARG A 426 38.90 -23.44 -0.30
C ARG A 426 40.06 -23.47 0.69
N LYS A 427 40.02 -24.34 1.71
CA LYS A 427 41.02 -24.48 2.78
C LYS A 427 41.29 -23.17 3.51
N ILE A 428 40.24 -22.40 3.80
CA ILE A 428 40.32 -21.15 4.54
C ILE A 428 40.10 -21.46 6.02
N ASP A 429 41.14 -21.24 6.81
CA ASP A 429 41.11 -21.38 8.26
C ASP A 429 40.88 -20.00 8.90
N GLN A 430 39.62 -19.57 8.91
CA GLN A 430 39.19 -18.32 9.54
C GLN A 430 38.12 -18.65 10.59
N GLU A 431 38.32 -18.19 11.82
CA GLU A 431 37.27 -18.27 12.85
C GLU A 431 36.25 -17.14 12.61
N ILE A 432 34.97 -17.52 12.46
CA ILE A 432 33.87 -16.58 12.23
C ILE A 432 32.89 -16.70 13.40
N ASP A 433 32.53 -15.55 13.98
CA ASP A 433 31.44 -15.49 14.95
C ASP A 433 30.09 -15.56 14.21
N PHE A 434 29.36 -16.65 14.42
CA PHE A 434 28.02 -16.85 13.86
C PHE A 434 26.91 -16.32 14.77
N LYS A 435 27.23 -15.47 15.76
CA LYS A 435 26.24 -14.92 16.69
C LYS A 435 25.24 -13.98 16.01
N ILE A 436 23.97 -14.28 16.18
CA ILE A 436 22.86 -13.43 15.74
C ILE A 436 22.76 -12.17 16.62
N LEU A 437 22.66 -11.00 15.99
CA LEU A 437 22.40 -9.73 16.64
C LEU A 437 20.89 -9.60 16.86
N ARG A 438 20.45 -9.80 18.11
CA ARG A 438 19.02 -9.72 18.46
C ARG A 438 18.60 -8.29 18.73
N GLY A 439 17.57 -7.81 18.04
CA GLY A 439 17.00 -6.48 18.27
C GLY A 439 15.96 -6.45 19.40
N GLU A 440 15.39 -5.28 19.67
CA GLU A 440 14.34 -5.09 20.68
C GLU A 440 13.00 -5.66 20.18
N ARG A 441 12.68 -6.88 20.61
CA ARG A 441 11.45 -7.58 20.18
C ARG A 441 10.23 -7.26 21.03
N GLU A 442 10.42 -6.84 22.28
CA GLU A 442 9.33 -6.62 23.26
C GLU A 442 8.40 -5.46 22.87
N ASP A 443 8.89 -4.51 22.07
CA ASP A 443 8.11 -3.34 21.66
C ASP A 443 7.35 -3.55 20.34
N LEU A 444 7.59 -4.66 19.63
CA LEU A 444 6.97 -4.93 18.33
C LEU A 444 5.50 -5.34 18.43
N THR A 445 5.09 -5.96 19.53
CA THR A 445 3.71 -6.41 19.77
C THR A 445 2.87 -5.40 20.53
N LYS A 446 3.52 -4.42 21.18
CA LYS A 446 2.82 -3.36 21.91
C LYS A 446 2.04 -2.48 20.93
N PRO A 447 0.79 -2.12 21.24
CA PRO A 447 0.05 -1.19 20.41
C PRO A 447 0.80 0.15 20.39
N GLN A 448 1.35 0.52 19.24
CA GLN A 448 1.85 1.88 19.03
C GLN A 448 0.69 2.83 19.36
N SER A 449 0.90 3.75 20.30
CA SER A 449 -0.10 4.74 20.72
C SER A 449 -0.40 5.69 19.56
N THR A 450 -1.21 5.25 18.61
CA THR A 450 -1.66 6.06 17.49
C THR A 450 -2.65 7.10 18.00
N GLY A 451 -2.23 8.37 18.13
CA GLY A 451 -3.19 9.46 17.89
C GLY A 451 -3.10 10.79 18.65
N GLU A 452 -2.26 10.98 19.68
CA GLU A 452 -2.25 12.29 20.38
C GLU A 452 -1.06 13.21 20.03
N GLY A 453 0.14 12.65 19.82
CA GLY A 453 1.34 13.46 19.53
C GLY A 453 1.31 14.22 18.19
N VAL A 454 0.82 13.58 17.12
CA VAL A 454 0.80 14.18 15.77
C VAL A 454 -0.28 15.27 15.66
N ARG A 455 -1.42 15.13 16.37
CA ARG A 455 -2.45 16.19 16.44
C ARG A 455 -2.00 17.38 17.28
N GLN A 456 -1.19 17.19 18.32
CA GLN A 456 -0.61 18.29 19.11
C GLN A 456 0.50 19.02 18.36
N ALA A 457 1.35 18.33 17.61
CA ALA A 457 2.37 18.95 16.76
C ALA A 457 1.74 19.79 15.63
N ALA A 458 0.71 19.25 14.94
CA ALA A 458 -0.03 19.99 13.92
C ALA A 458 -0.72 21.24 14.49
N ARG A 459 -1.34 21.15 15.69
CA ARG A 459 -1.94 22.32 16.37
C ARG A 459 -0.92 23.37 16.83
N ARG A 460 0.32 22.98 17.16
CA ARG A 460 1.39 23.94 17.52
C ARG A 460 1.93 24.70 16.31
N VAL A 461 2.00 24.07 15.13
CA VAL A 461 2.46 24.73 13.90
C VAL A 461 1.42 25.74 13.37
N THR A 462 0.12 25.41 13.44
CA THR A 462 -0.93 26.36 13.02
C THR A 462 -1.05 27.58 13.95
N ARG A 463 -0.72 27.46 15.25
CA ARG A 463 -0.70 28.60 16.17
C ARG A 463 0.48 29.54 15.99
N LYS A 464 1.61 29.09 15.42
CA LYS A 464 2.77 29.94 15.14
C LYS A 464 2.59 30.79 13.88
N LEU A 465 1.86 30.31 12.87
CA LEU A 465 1.62 31.03 11.62
C LEU A 465 0.56 32.15 11.69
N VAL A 466 -0.25 32.21 12.75
CA VAL A 466 -1.27 33.26 12.94
C VAL A 466 -0.77 34.44 13.80
N ARG A 467 0.46 34.37 14.32
CA ARG A 467 1.03 35.42 15.18
C ARG A 467 2.15 36.25 14.54
N THR A 468 2.46 36.01 13.27
CA THR A 468 3.48 36.75 12.50
C THR A 468 2.95 37.14 11.12
N GLY A 469 1.73 37.68 11.09
CA GLY A 469 1.13 38.36 9.95
C GLY A 469 0.70 39.75 10.37
#